data_AF-A0A2G8Y0M9-F1
#
_entry.id   AF-A0A2G8Y0M9-F1
#
_cell.length_a   1.000
_cell.length_b   1.000
_cell.length_c   1.000
_cell.angle_alpha   90.00
_cell.angle_beta   90.00
_cell.angle_gamma   90.00
#
_symmetry.space_group_name_H-M   'P 1'
#
loop_
_entity.id
_entity.type
_entity.pdbx_description
1 polymer ?
#
loop_
_entity_poly.entity_id
_entity_poly.type
_entity_poly.pdbx_seq_one_letter_code
_entity_poly.pdbx_strand_id
1 'polypeptide(L)'
;GVDFFSKHLQSIFIEAFSDHVYDVREAAVDACPPLTTEFGVRWAVEILLPRLRQVFFVGGSGKDSRSNGLDPLASLPQGRPSSSYLERIAVLHAVPKLAGVFSASETENHLLPFLLAALK
;
A
#
# COMPACT_ATOMS: atom_id res chain seq x y z
N GLY A 1 -20.17 -8.78 -2.02
CA GLY A 1 -18.85 -9.36 -1.65
C GLY A 1 -18.03 -8.38 -0.84
N VAL A 2 -17.71 -7.23 -1.43
CA VAL A 2 -16.86 -6.19 -0.82
C VAL A 2 -17.33 -5.74 0.57
N ASP A 3 -18.63 -5.52 0.81
CA ASP A 3 -19.11 -5.07 2.13
C ASP A 3 -18.83 -6.07 3.24
N PHE A 4 -18.99 -7.37 2.96
CA PHE A 4 -18.66 -8.43 3.91
C PHE A 4 -17.17 -8.47 4.19
N PHE A 5 -16.35 -8.42 3.14
CA PHE A 5 -14.89 -8.37 3.27
C PHE A 5 -14.46 -7.16 4.11
N SER A 6 -14.91 -5.97 3.75
CA SER A 6 -14.60 -4.72 4.46
C SER A 6 -15.00 -4.76 5.93
N LYS A 7 -16.14 -5.38 6.26
CA LYS A 7 -16.67 -5.45 7.63
C LYS A 7 -16.00 -6.52 8.49
N HIS A 8 -15.61 -7.65 7.90
CA HIS A 8 -15.22 -8.84 8.68
C HIS A 8 -13.80 -9.34 8.43
N LEU A 9 -13.25 -9.13 7.23
CA LEU A 9 -11.99 -9.75 6.81
C LEU A 9 -10.88 -8.73 6.57
N GLN A 10 -11.21 -7.47 6.29
CA GLN A 10 -10.22 -6.47 5.91
C GLN A 10 -9.17 -6.23 7.01
N SER A 11 -9.56 -6.18 8.29
CA SER A 11 -8.59 -5.99 9.39
C SER A 11 -7.60 -7.15 9.42
N ILE A 12 -8.12 -8.38 9.42
CA ILE A 12 -7.32 -9.62 9.45
C ILE A 12 -6.38 -9.68 8.23
N PHE A 13 -6.90 -9.32 7.05
CA PHE A 13 -6.11 -9.29 5.82
C PHE A 13 -4.97 -8.28 5.89
N ILE A 14 -5.20 -7.08 6.44
CA ILE A 14 -4.13 -6.07 6.59
C ILE A 14 -3.13 -6.49 7.67
N GLU A 15 -3.59 -7.06 8.79
CA GLU A 15 -2.74 -7.60 9.86
C GLU A 15 -1.81 -8.72 9.37
N ALA A 16 -2.23 -9.49 8.37
CA ALA A 16 -1.41 -10.54 7.76
C ALA A 16 -0.10 -10.02 7.14
N PHE A 17 0.00 -8.72 6.79
CA PHE A 17 1.26 -8.11 6.33
C PHE A 17 2.31 -7.95 7.43
N SER A 18 1.88 -7.92 8.69
CA SER A 18 2.74 -7.80 9.88
C SER A 18 2.95 -9.13 10.61
N ASP A 19 2.41 -10.24 10.07
CA ASP A 19 2.53 -11.57 10.69
C ASP A 19 3.99 -12.01 10.80
N HIS A 20 4.33 -12.79 11.83
CA HIS A 20 5.68 -13.32 12.01
C HIS A 20 6.02 -14.46 11.03
N VAL A 21 5.02 -15.22 10.58
CA VAL A 21 5.16 -16.33 9.64
C VAL A 21 5.26 -15.81 8.22
N TYR A 22 6.30 -16.23 7.49
CA TYR A 22 6.55 -15.79 6.11
C TYR A 22 5.38 -16.14 5.17
N ASP A 23 4.92 -17.38 5.20
CA ASP A 23 3.87 -17.87 4.30
C ASP A 23 2.54 -17.09 4.45
N VAL A 24 2.25 -16.59 5.66
CA VAL A 24 1.07 -15.74 5.91
C VAL A 24 1.21 -14.39 5.21
N ARG A 25 2.38 -13.76 5.31
CA ARG A 25 2.66 -12.49 4.62
C ARG A 25 2.66 -12.67 3.11
N GLU A 26 3.25 -13.75 2.61
CA GLU A 26 3.29 -14.06 1.17
C GLU A 26 1.87 -14.29 0.61
N ALA A 27 1.02 -15.03 1.34
CA ALA A 27 -0.37 -15.21 0.96
C ALA A 27 -1.14 -13.87 0.90
N ALA A 28 -0.86 -12.94 1.82
CA ALA A 28 -1.47 -11.61 1.82
C ALA A 28 -1.04 -10.78 0.59
N VAL A 29 0.24 -10.84 0.24
CA VAL A 29 0.81 -10.23 -0.97
C VAL A 29 0.16 -10.79 -2.24
N ASP A 30 0.02 -12.12 -2.32
CA ASP A 30 -0.52 -12.82 -3.50
C ASP A 30 -2.02 -12.62 -3.68
N ALA A 31 -2.73 -12.34 -2.59
CA ALA A 31 -4.15 -12.01 -2.64
C ALA A 31 -4.43 -10.58 -3.16
N CYS A 32 -3.46 -9.67 -3.17
CA CYS A 32 -3.69 -8.28 -3.59
C CYS A 32 -4.21 -8.14 -5.03
N PRO A 33 -3.60 -8.76 -6.07
CA PRO A 33 -4.11 -8.70 -7.44
C PRO A 33 -5.52 -9.27 -7.61
N PRO A 34 -5.85 -10.52 -7.20
CA PRO A 34 -7.19 -11.07 -7.41
C PRO A 34 -8.27 -10.30 -6.63
N LEU A 35 -7.99 -9.84 -5.39
CA LEU A 35 -8.93 -8.99 -4.65
C LEU A 35 -9.19 -7.66 -5.39
N THR A 36 -8.16 -7.09 -6.00
CA THR A 36 -8.31 -5.87 -6.81
C THR A 36 -9.05 -6.13 -8.11
N THR A 37 -8.86 -7.28 -8.75
CA THR A 37 -9.64 -7.68 -9.92
C THR A 37 -11.12 -7.81 -9.59
N GLU A 38 -11.45 -8.41 -8.44
CA GLU A 38 -12.85 -8.63 -8.01
C GLU A 38 -13.51 -7.36 -7.46
N PHE A 39 -12.80 -6.53 -6.69
CA PHE A 39 -13.36 -5.33 -6.05
C PHE A 39 -13.12 -4.05 -6.84
N GLY A 40 -12.27 -4.10 -7.87
CA GLY A 40 -11.92 -3.00 -8.74
C GLY A 40 -10.73 -2.16 -8.26
N VAL A 41 -10.05 -1.51 -9.21
CA VAL A 41 -8.91 -0.62 -8.96
C VAL A 41 -9.28 0.52 -8.01
N ARG A 42 -10.51 1.05 -8.13
CA ARG A 42 -11.01 2.10 -7.22
C ARG A 42 -10.96 1.66 -5.75
N TRP A 43 -11.37 0.44 -5.43
CA TRP A 43 -11.26 -0.11 -4.08
C TRP A 43 -9.79 -0.19 -3.64
N ALA A 44 -8.89 -0.62 -4.53
CA ALA A 44 -7.47 -0.68 -4.19
C ALA A 44 -6.89 0.71 -3.87
N VAL A 45 -7.28 1.74 -4.63
CA VAL A 45 -6.83 3.12 -4.41
C VAL A 45 -7.43 3.73 -3.14
N GLU A 46 -8.72 3.51 -2.89
CA GLU A 46 -9.43 4.13 -1.75
C GLU A 46 -9.19 3.38 -0.42
N ILE A 47 -8.90 2.08 -0.48
CA ILE A 47 -8.86 1.20 0.71
C ILE A 47 -7.49 0.52 0.85
N LEU A 48 -7.05 -0.27 -0.14
CA LEU A 48 -5.85 -1.11 0.00
C LEU A 48 -4.57 -0.28 0.14
N LEU A 49 -4.30 0.62 -0.80
CA LEU A 49 -3.08 1.43 -0.83
C LEU A 49 -2.91 2.31 0.42
N PRO A 50 -3.95 2.99 0.94
CA PRO A 50 -3.85 3.70 2.22
C PRO A 50 -3.48 2.80 3.40
N ARG A 51 -3.97 1.55 3.43
CA ARG A 51 -3.65 0.59 4.49
C ARG A 51 -2.22 0.05 4.36
N LEU A 52 -1.79 -0.31 3.16
CA LEU A 52 -0.39 -0.68 2.90
C LEU A 52 0.58 0.47 3.26
N ARG A 53 0.15 1.72 3.05
CA ARG A 53 0.91 2.90 3.50
C ARG A 53 1.03 2.97 5.01
N GLN A 54 -0.04 2.65 5.76
CA GLN A 54 0.00 2.60 7.22
C GLN A 54 0.92 1.50 7.74
N VAL A 55 0.96 0.34 7.06
CA VAL A 55 1.90 -0.75 7.38
C VAL A 55 3.34 -0.32 7.08
N PHE A 56 3.57 0.38 5.96
CA PHE A 56 4.93 0.75 5.55
C PHE A 56 5.48 1.98 6.27
N PHE A 57 4.67 3.00 6.55
CA PHE A 57 5.12 4.28 7.12
C PHE A 57 4.52 4.53 8.51
N VAL A 58 5.37 4.91 9.45
CA VAL A 58 4.99 5.27 10.83
C VAL A 58 5.05 6.79 11.00
N GLY A 59 4.06 7.37 11.69
CA GLY A 59 4.06 8.77 12.09
C GLY A 59 3.61 9.78 11.04
N GLY A 60 3.20 9.34 9.84
CA GLY A 60 2.66 10.22 8.80
C GLY A 60 1.17 10.51 9.00
N SER A 61 0.80 11.32 9.98
CA SER A 61 -0.52 11.96 9.96
C SER A 61 -0.52 12.99 8.83
N GLY A 62 -1.30 12.77 7.78
CA GLY A 62 -1.29 13.56 6.53
C GLY A 62 -1.65 15.05 6.66
N LYS A 63 -0.82 15.85 7.32
CA LYS A 63 -0.86 17.32 7.34
C LYS A 63 0.54 17.90 7.59
N ASP A 64 1.43 17.81 6.61
CA ASP A 64 2.57 18.73 6.54
C ASP A 64 2.50 19.52 5.23
N SER A 65 1.57 20.48 5.22
CA SER A 65 1.61 21.62 4.30
C SER A 65 2.78 22.51 4.72
N ARG A 66 3.97 22.30 4.13
CA ARG A 66 5.06 23.29 3.96
C ARG A 66 6.32 22.62 3.38
N SER A 67 6.32 22.34 2.08
CA SER A 67 7.56 22.30 1.31
C SER A 67 7.52 23.42 0.28
N ASN A 68 8.45 24.38 0.40
CA ASN A 68 8.65 25.42 -0.60
C ASN A 68 8.94 24.74 -1.93
N GLY A 69 8.09 25.00 -2.93
CA GLY A 69 8.14 24.35 -4.23
C GLY A 69 9.50 24.51 -4.89
N LEU A 70 10.13 23.38 -5.22
CA LEU A 70 11.16 23.20 -6.24
C LEU A 70 11.56 21.71 -6.38
N ASP A 71 11.20 20.83 -5.43
CA ASP A 71 11.39 19.37 -5.55
C ASP A 71 10.07 18.67 -5.98
N PRO A 72 9.99 18.08 -7.19
CA PRO A 72 8.84 17.28 -7.64
C PRO A 72 8.49 16.13 -6.71
N LEU A 73 9.46 15.66 -5.91
CA LEU A 73 9.30 14.55 -4.99
C LEU A 73 8.94 15.01 -3.55
N ALA A 74 8.84 16.33 -3.30
CA ALA A 74 8.45 16.86 -2.00
C ALA A 74 6.94 16.80 -1.75
N SER A 75 6.14 16.53 -2.80
CA SER A 75 4.70 16.26 -2.71
C SER A 75 4.38 14.80 -2.39
N LEU A 76 5.39 13.91 -2.38
CA LEU A 76 5.19 12.50 -2.08
C LEU A 76 4.81 12.29 -0.61
N PRO A 77 4.05 11.23 -0.29
CA PRO A 77 3.64 10.90 1.07
C PRO A 77 4.86 10.83 2.00
N GLN A 78 4.90 11.73 2.98
CA GLN A 78 5.98 11.83 3.96
C GLN A 78 5.66 10.92 5.15
N GLY A 79 6.62 10.09 5.53
CA GLY A 79 6.55 9.25 6.72
C GLY A 79 7.87 8.51 6.91
N ARG A 80 8.24 8.19 8.15
CA ARG A 80 9.40 7.33 8.39
C ARG A 80 9.00 5.88 8.04
N PRO A 81 9.78 5.13 7.24
CA PRO A 81 9.50 3.72 7.04
C PRO A 81 9.45 2.97 8.38
N SER A 82 8.60 1.94 8.46
CA SER A 82 8.51 1.06 9.63
C SER A 82 9.89 0.54 9.99
N SER A 83 10.18 0.42 11.29
CA SER A 83 11.42 -0.23 11.75
C SER A 83 11.43 -1.73 11.44
N SER A 84 10.26 -2.35 11.29
CA SER A 84 10.12 -3.76 10.93
C SER A 84 10.51 -4.00 9.47
N TYR A 85 11.60 -4.75 9.25
CA TYR A 85 11.98 -5.18 7.91
C TYR A 85 10.89 -6.02 7.25
N LEU A 86 10.19 -6.86 8.02
CA LEU A 86 9.16 -7.77 7.52
C LEU A 86 7.96 -7.01 6.94
N GLU A 87 7.52 -5.95 7.62
CA GLU A 87 6.43 -5.09 7.13
C GLU A 87 6.84 -4.35 5.86
N ARG A 88 8.07 -3.80 5.85
CA ARG A 88 8.59 -3.08 4.67
C ARG A 88 8.67 -3.99 3.44
N ILE A 89 9.25 -5.18 3.57
CA ILE A 89 9.44 -6.08 2.43
C ILE A 89 8.10 -6.66 1.93
N ALA A 90 7.16 -6.98 2.82
CA ALA A 90 5.84 -7.46 2.42
C ALA A 90 5.09 -6.43 1.57
N VAL A 91 5.05 -5.16 2.00
CA VAL A 91 4.41 -4.09 1.22
C VAL A 91 5.14 -3.85 -0.10
N LEU A 92 6.49 -3.85 -0.11
CA LEU A 92 7.27 -3.68 -1.34
C LEU A 92 7.11 -4.83 -2.33
N HIS A 93 6.67 -6.02 -1.88
CA HIS A 93 6.29 -7.11 -2.76
C HIS A 93 4.85 -6.96 -3.28
N ALA A 94 3.92 -6.46 -2.47
CA ALA A 94 2.52 -6.30 -2.86
C ALA A 94 2.28 -5.17 -3.86
N VAL A 95 2.84 -3.98 -3.63
CA VAL A 95 2.55 -2.79 -4.44
C VAL A 95 2.91 -2.99 -5.93
N PRO A 96 4.07 -3.55 -6.30
CA PRO A 96 4.39 -3.82 -7.71
C PRO A 96 3.47 -4.86 -8.35
N LYS A 97 2.99 -5.86 -7.60
CA LYS A 97 2.07 -6.87 -8.14
C LYS A 97 0.73 -6.27 -8.58
N LEU A 98 0.31 -5.16 -7.97
CA LEU A 98 -0.89 -4.43 -8.40
C LEU A 98 -0.76 -3.84 -9.81
N ALA A 99 0.45 -3.61 -10.32
CA ALA A 99 0.64 -3.14 -11.70
C ALA A 99 0.13 -4.13 -12.75
N GLY A 100 -0.02 -5.43 -12.41
CA GLY A 100 -0.61 -6.43 -13.29
C GLY A 100 -2.13 -6.28 -13.48
N VAL A 101 -2.80 -5.53 -12.61
CA VAL A 101 -4.27 -5.30 -12.64
C VAL A 101 -4.64 -3.82 -12.77
N PHE A 102 -3.67 -2.91 -12.64
CA PHE A 102 -3.81 -1.49 -12.91
C PHE A 102 -3.46 -1.20 -14.37
N SER A 103 -4.09 -0.20 -14.98
CA SER A 103 -3.63 0.37 -16.25
C SER A 103 -2.31 1.12 -16.07
N ALA A 104 -1.65 1.47 -17.18
CA ALA A 104 -0.42 2.27 -17.17
C ALA A 104 -0.63 3.62 -16.45
N SER A 105 -1.72 4.32 -16.77
CA SER A 105 -2.07 5.60 -16.13
C SER A 105 -2.32 5.43 -14.63
N GLU A 106 -3.06 4.40 -14.20
CA GLU A 106 -3.31 4.17 -12.78
C GLU A 106 -2.01 3.79 -12.03
N THR A 107 -1.13 3.04 -12.67
CA THR A 107 0.20 2.69 -12.12
C THR A 107 1.05 3.93 -11.90
N GLU A 108 1.14 4.80 -12.91
CA GLU A 108 1.87 6.07 -12.83
C GLU A 108 1.29 7.01 -11.76
N ASN A 109 -0.03 7.08 -11.65
CA ASN A 109 -0.70 8.01 -10.75
C ASN A 109 -0.76 7.54 -9.29
N HIS A 110 -0.73 6.22 -9.04
CA HIS A 110 -0.97 5.67 -7.69
C HIS A 110 0.18 4.82 -7.15
N LEU A 111 0.74 3.93 -7.96
CA LEU A 111 1.77 2.99 -7.51
C LEU A 111 3.16 3.62 -7.54
N LEU A 112 3.50 4.36 -8.60
CA LEU A 112 4.80 5.01 -8.74
C LEU A 112 5.10 6.01 -7.61
N PRO A 113 4.18 6.92 -7.21
CA PRO A 113 4.42 7.82 -6.08
C PRO A 113 4.66 7.08 -4.77
N PHE A 114 3.96 5.96 -4.55
CA PHE A 114 4.17 5.11 -3.38
C PHE A 114 5.59 4.52 -3.39
N LEU A 115 5.98 3.89 -4.49
CA LEU A 115 7.28 3.22 -4.61
C LEU A 115 8.44 4.21 -4.50
N LEU A 116 8.33 5.38 -5.14
CA LEU A 116 9.33 6.44 -5.01
C LEU A 116 9.45 6.94 -3.56
N ALA A 117 8.33 7.07 -2.84
CA ALA A 117 8.37 7.46 -1.43
C ALA A 117 9.02 6.38 -0.55
N ALA A 118 8.85 5.10 -0.89
CA ALA A 118 9.41 3.98 -0.14
C ALA A 118 10.91 3.75 -0.38
N LEU A 119 11.47 4.30 -1.46
CA LEU A 119 12.88 4.16 -1.84
C LEU A 119 13.75 5.37 -1.43
N LYS A 120 13.14 6.43 -0.91
CA LYS A 120 13.83 7.58 -0.31
C LYS A 120 14.37 7.25 1.08
#